data_AF-A0A5K0X5M3-F1
#
_entry.id   AF-A0A5K0X5M3-F1
#
_cell.length_a   1.000
_cell.length_b   1.000
_cell.length_c   1.000
_cell.angle_alpha   90.00
_cell.angle_beta   90.00
_cell.angle_gamma   90.00
#
_symmetry.space_group_name_H-M   'P 1'
#
loop_
_entity.id
_entity.type
_entity.pdbx_description
1 polymer ?
#
loop_
_entity_poly.entity_id
_entity_poly.type
_entity_poly.pdbx_seq_one_letter_code
_entity_poly.pdbx_strand_id
1 'polypeptide(L)'
;MGDGGNGDGVGSGKKVGKKRWRRAQRCPKALRRAYGKRVRSLLEAIVSLLPPPKKSEECRCRGGGCLGCADNPAFFILREADDVEYRKLLTRGFAVLPEDVIPLTEFLPDNRRTQIQ
;
A
#
# COMPACT_ATOMS: atom_id res chain seq x y z
N MET A 1 -14.21 -24.01 -56.13
CA MET A 1 -12.90 -24.15 -55.46
C MET A 1 -12.65 -22.79 -54.82
N GLY A 2 -12.86 -22.52 -53.55
CA GLY A 2 -12.68 -23.31 -52.34
C GLY A 2 -11.97 -22.36 -51.36
N ASP A 3 -12.63 -22.11 -50.24
CA ASP A 3 -12.27 -21.26 -49.09
C ASP A 3 -10.84 -21.37 -48.52
N GLY A 4 -10.49 -20.37 -47.70
CA GLY A 4 -9.51 -20.45 -46.59
C GLY A 4 -8.39 -19.41 -46.73
N GLY A 5 -8.26 -18.39 -45.87
CA GLY A 5 -7.90 -18.48 -44.44
C GLY A 5 -6.37 -18.75 -44.31
N ASN A 6 -5.54 -18.16 -43.47
CA ASN A 6 -5.68 -17.50 -42.17
C ASN A 6 -4.27 -17.10 -41.65
N GLY A 7 -4.20 -16.16 -40.68
CA GLY A 7 -3.12 -15.95 -39.66
C GLY A 7 -1.73 -15.56 -40.17
N ASP A 8 -0.87 -14.76 -39.52
CA ASP A 8 -0.58 -14.58 -38.10
C ASP A 8 -0.09 -13.13 -37.88
N GLY A 9 -0.31 -12.41 -36.78
CA GLY A 9 -0.65 -12.87 -35.43
C GLY A 9 0.49 -12.64 -34.44
N VAL A 10 1.05 -11.43 -34.27
CA VAL A 10 1.88 -11.07 -33.09
C VAL A 10 1.75 -9.57 -32.84
N GLY A 11 1.42 -9.03 -31.68
CA GLY A 11 1.15 -9.55 -30.36
C GLY A 11 1.04 -8.30 -29.47
N SER A 12 -0.19 -7.86 -29.20
CA SER A 12 -0.44 -6.65 -28.42
C SER A 12 0.12 -6.82 -27.01
N GLY A 13 1.18 -6.08 -26.69
CA GLY A 13 1.70 -5.93 -25.34
C GLY A 13 0.59 -5.43 -24.42
N LYS A 14 0.08 -6.33 -23.57
CA LYS A 14 -0.90 -6.03 -22.54
C LYS A 14 -0.26 -5.04 -21.55
N LYS A 15 -0.58 -3.76 -21.70
CA LYS A 15 -0.30 -2.75 -20.67
C LYS A 15 -1.09 -3.15 -19.43
N VAL A 16 -0.39 -3.72 -18.44
CA VAL A 16 -0.97 -4.00 -17.12
C VAL A 16 -1.44 -2.67 -16.55
N GLY A 17 -2.75 -2.47 -16.57
CA GLY A 17 -3.38 -1.28 -16.06
C GLY A 17 -3.03 -1.16 -14.57
N LYS A 18 -2.32 -0.10 -14.20
CA LYS A 18 -2.21 0.35 -12.80
C LYS A 18 -3.63 0.41 -12.26
N LYS A 19 -4.00 -0.54 -11.39
CA LYS A 19 -5.32 -0.59 -10.74
C LYS A 19 -5.45 0.72 -9.97
N ARG A 20 -6.07 1.72 -10.60
CA ARG A 20 -6.40 2.98 -9.95
C ARG A 20 -7.34 2.59 -8.82
N TRP A 21 -6.95 2.90 -7.59
CA TRP A 21 -7.75 2.90 -6.37
C TRP A 21 -8.94 3.88 -6.54
N ARG A 22 -9.83 3.57 -7.49
CA ARG A 22 -10.96 4.40 -7.87
C ARG A 22 -12.07 4.11 -6.86
N ARG A 23 -12.21 5.08 -5.95
CA ARG A 23 -13.17 5.18 -4.84
C ARG A 23 -12.60 4.76 -3.48
N ALA A 24 -11.42 5.28 -3.12
CA ALA A 24 -11.26 5.69 -1.73
C ALA A 24 -12.42 6.63 -1.41
N GLN A 25 -13.30 6.23 -0.49
CA GLN A 25 -14.41 7.05 -0.05
C GLN A 25 -13.80 8.36 0.45
N ARG A 26 -14.10 9.49 -0.20
CA ARG A 26 -13.49 10.78 0.14
C ARG A 26 -13.74 11.03 1.64
N CYS A 27 -12.70 11.43 2.36
CA CYS A 27 -12.76 11.81 3.77
C CYS A 27 -14.06 12.58 4.06
N PRO A 28 -14.85 12.18 5.08
CA PRO A 28 -16.06 12.87 5.48
C PRO A 28 -15.84 14.38 5.54
N LYS A 29 -16.78 15.15 4.97
CA LYS A 29 -16.64 16.62 4.84
C LYS A 29 -16.46 17.28 6.20
N ALA A 30 -17.13 16.79 7.25
CA ALA A 30 -16.98 17.30 8.61
C ALA A 30 -15.53 17.18 9.12
N LEU A 31 -14.93 16.00 8.99
CA LEU A 31 -13.52 15.79 9.37
C LEU A 31 -12.58 16.65 8.53
N ARG A 32 -12.81 16.76 7.22
CA ARG A 32 -11.99 17.59 6.35
C ARG A 32 -12.09 19.08 6.71
N ARG A 33 -13.26 19.56 7.14
CA ARG A 33 -13.46 20.93 7.62
C ARG A 33 -12.77 21.18 8.95
N ALA A 34 -12.88 20.25 9.90
CA ALA A 34 -12.31 20.39 11.23
C ALA A 34 -10.78 20.28 11.24
N TYR A 35 -10.22 19.34 10.46
CA TYR A 35 -8.81 18.98 10.54
C TYR A 35 -8.01 19.29 9.26
N GLY A 36 -8.65 19.78 8.21
CA GLY A 36 -7.96 20.16 6.97
C GLY A 36 -7.14 19.00 6.39
N LYS A 37 -5.85 19.23 6.13
CA LYS A 37 -4.92 18.23 5.57
C LYS A 37 -4.42 17.19 6.58
N ARG A 38 -4.64 17.42 7.88
CA ARG A 38 -4.19 16.54 8.97
C ARG A 38 -4.97 15.24 9.06
N VAL A 39 -6.22 15.22 8.56
CA VAL A 39 -7.00 13.99 8.44
C VAL A 39 -6.62 13.21 7.19
N ARG A 40 -6.29 11.94 7.38
CA ARG A 40 -5.84 10.99 6.36
C ARG A 40 -6.57 9.66 6.54
N SER A 41 -6.58 8.82 5.50
CA SER A 41 -6.99 7.42 5.71
C SER A 41 -6.03 6.74 6.70
N LEU A 42 -6.48 5.71 7.39
CA LEU A 42 -5.64 4.99 8.35
C LEU A 42 -4.39 4.41 7.67
N LEU A 43 -4.51 3.87 6.45
CA LEU A 43 -3.37 3.42 5.66
C LEU A 43 -2.36 4.53 5.38
N GLU A 44 -2.81 5.69 4.91
CA GLU A 44 -1.93 6.84 4.66
C GLU A 44 -1.26 7.34 5.94
N ALA A 45 -2.00 7.34 7.07
CA ALA A 45 -1.45 7.73 8.35
C ALA A 45 -0.34 6.78 8.79
N ILE A 46 -0.59 5.46 8.77
CA ILE A 46 0.42 4.45 9.10
C ILE A 46 1.65 4.61 8.20
N VAL A 47 1.46 4.67 6.88
CA VAL A 47 2.57 4.81 5.91
C VAL A 47 3.37 6.09 6.17
N SER A 48 2.73 7.21 6.51
CA SER A 48 3.44 8.46 6.79
C SER A 48 4.25 8.45 8.08
N LEU A 49 4.00 7.50 8.98
CA LEU A 49 4.74 7.32 10.23
C LEU A 49 5.87 6.30 10.11
N LEU A 50 5.96 5.55 9.01
CA LEU A 50 7.03 4.56 8.84
C LEU A 50 8.36 5.26 8.56
N PRO A 51 9.48 4.68 9.04
CA PRO A 51 10.79 5.15 8.63
C PRO A 51 10.98 4.92 7.12
N PRO A 52 11.90 5.67 6.49
CA PRO A 52 12.24 5.44 5.09
C PRO A 52 12.70 3.99 4.87
N PRO A 53 12.45 3.43 3.68
CA PRO A 53 12.87 2.06 3.37
C PRO A 53 14.40 1.95 3.45
N LYS A 54 14.87 0.94 4.17
CA LYS A 54 16.30 0.58 4.23
C LYS A 54 16.68 -0.23 2.99
N LYS A 55 17.91 -0.08 2.53
CA LYS A 55 18.47 -0.95 1.49
C LYS A 55 18.44 -2.39 1.97
N SER A 56 18.11 -3.32 1.08
CA SER A 56 17.99 -4.75 1.44
C SER A 56 19.29 -5.34 2.00
N GLU A 57 20.44 -4.76 1.67
CA GLU A 57 21.78 -5.18 2.15
C GLU A 57 21.97 -4.91 3.65
N GLU A 58 21.34 -3.85 4.17
CA GLU A 58 21.38 -3.46 5.59
C GLU A 58 20.27 -4.16 6.40
N CYS A 59 19.37 -4.89 5.73
CA CYS A 59 18.20 -5.47 6.34
C CYS A 59 18.34 -6.97 6.57
N ARG A 60 17.94 -7.41 7.77
CA ARG A 60 17.96 -8.83 8.15
C ARG A 60 16.96 -9.70 7.38
N CYS A 61 16.12 -9.12 6.50
CA CYS A 61 15.13 -9.87 5.73
C CYS A 61 15.74 -10.71 4.61
N ARG A 62 17.04 -10.56 4.29
CA ARG A 62 17.77 -11.35 3.28
C ARG A 62 17.03 -11.44 1.92
N GLY A 63 16.41 -10.34 1.50
CA GLY A 63 15.63 -10.28 0.26
C GLY A 63 14.22 -10.90 0.32
N GLY A 64 13.78 -11.45 1.46
CA GLY A 64 12.46 -12.07 1.62
C GLY A 64 11.27 -11.10 1.65
N GLY A 65 11.52 -9.80 1.53
CA GLY A 65 10.48 -8.76 1.57
C GLY A 65 9.98 -8.50 2.99
N CYS A 66 10.31 -7.33 3.54
CA CYS A 66 9.77 -6.87 4.82
C CYS A 66 9.21 -5.46 4.66
N LEU A 67 8.41 -5.01 5.63
CA LEU A 67 7.86 -3.65 5.63
C LEU A 67 8.95 -2.57 5.51
N GLY A 68 10.13 -2.81 6.10
CA GLY A 68 11.26 -1.89 6.05
C GLY A 68 12.07 -1.87 4.75
N CYS A 69 11.86 -2.83 3.85
CA CYS A 69 12.49 -2.85 2.52
C CYS A 69 11.49 -2.67 1.39
N ALA A 70 10.20 -2.54 1.70
CA ALA A 70 9.17 -2.40 0.69
C ALA A 70 9.25 -1.00 0.06
N ASP A 71 9.46 -0.94 -1.26
CA ASP A 71 9.41 0.32 -2.03
C ASP A 71 8.06 1.03 -1.87
N ASN A 72 7.00 0.25 -1.66
CA ASN A 72 5.68 0.75 -1.34
C ASN A 72 5.11 0.00 -0.13
N PRO A 73 5.28 0.53 1.10
CA PRO A 73 4.82 -0.13 2.31
C PRO A 73 3.29 -0.28 2.36
N ALA A 74 2.54 0.52 1.58
CA ALA A 74 1.09 0.38 1.51
C ALA A 74 0.66 -0.99 0.96
N PHE A 75 1.40 -1.58 0.01
CA PHE A 75 1.11 -2.93 -0.50
C PHE A 75 1.51 -4.05 0.48
N PHE A 76 2.48 -3.79 1.36
CA PHE A 76 2.84 -4.73 2.42
C PHE A 76 1.76 -4.76 3.51
N ILE A 77 1.21 -3.59 3.86
CA ILE A 77 0.17 -3.43 4.87
C ILE A 77 -1.20 -3.86 4.35
N LEU A 78 -1.53 -3.55 3.09
CA LEU A 78 -2.83 -3.83 2.48
C LEU A 78 -2.69 -4.83 1.34
N ARG A 79 -2.84 -6.11 1.65
CA ARG A 79 -2.76 -7.21 0.67
C ARG A 79 -4.14 -7.55 0.13
N GLU A 80 -4.19 -8.03 -1.10
CA GLU A 80 -5.46 -8.40 -1.74
C GLU A 80 -6.15 -9.58 -1.01
N ALA A 81 -5.36 -10.45 -0.39
CA ALA A 81 -5.81 -11.62 0.36
C ALA A 81 -6.21 -11.33 1.81
N ASP A 82 -6.00 -10.11 2.32
CA ASP A 82 -6.42 -9.77 3.68
C ASP A 82 -7.96 -9.68 3.79
N ASP A 83 -8.46 -9.89 5.00
CA ASP A 83 -9.89 -9.84 5.30
C ASP A 83 -10.56 -8.54 4.83
N VAL A 84 -11.79 -8.66 4.33
CA VAL A 84 -12.54 -7.53 3.78
C VAL A 84 -12.74 -6.39 4.79
N GLU A 85 -12.97 -6.72 6.07
CA GLU A 85 -13.14 -5.73 7.13
C GLU A 85 -11.82 -5.05 7.48
N TYR A 86 -10.70 -5.78 7.46
CA TYR A 86 -9.37 -5.17 7.61
C TYR A 86 -9.06 -4.20 6.47
N ARG A 87 -9.35 -4.60 5.22
CA ARG A 87 -9.18 -3.74 4.05
C ARG A 87 -10.06 -2.49 4.11
N LYS A 88 -11.30 -2.62 4.58
CA LYS A 88 -12.20 -1.49 4.83
C LYS A 88 -11.68 -0.59 5.93
N LEU A 89 -11.21 -1.14 7.05
CA LEU A 89 -10.64 -0.37 8.16
C LEU A 89 -9.48 0.50 7.67
N LEU A 90 -8.54 -0.07 6.92
CA LEU A 90 -7.39 0.67 6.40
C LEU A 90 -7.76 1.76 5.39
N THR A 91 -8.75 1.51 4.53
CA THR A 91 -9.10 2.42 3.42
C THR A 91 -10.23 3.39 3.74
N ARG A 92 -11.03 3.12 4.78
CA ARG A 92 -12.20 3.91 5.18
C ARG A 92 -12.14 4.40 6.62
N GLY A 93 -11.25 3.87 7.45
CA GLY A 93 -10.89 4.46 8.73
C GLY A 93 -10.08 5.73 8.51
N PHE A 94 -10.25 6.72 9.39
CA PHE A 94 -9.54 7.99 9.33
C PHE A 94 -8.77 8.22 10.62
N ALA A 95 -7.58 8.78 10.48
CA ALA A 95 -6.77 9.24 11.60
C ALA A 95 -6.42 10.72 11.39
N VAL A 96 -6.31 11.46 12.50
CA VAL A 96 -5.85 12.84 12.51
C VAL A 96 -4.46 12.85 13.09
N LEU A 97 -3.49 13.29 12.30
CA LEU A 97 -2.11 13.45 12.77
C LEU A 97 -1.88 14.90 13.23
N PRO A 98 -1.12 15.12 14.31
CA PRO A 98 -0.54 16.43 14.60
C PRO A 98 0.31 16.94 13.43
N GLU A 99 0.45 18.25 13.28
CA GLU A 99 1.27 18.84 12.21
C GLU A 99 2.77 18.55 12.44
N ASP A 100 3.15 18.45 13.71
CA ASP A 100 4.47 18.19 14.26
C ASP A 100 4.72 16.69 14.54
N VAL A 101 3.95 15.81 13.91
CA VAL A 101 4.14 14.37 14.10
C VAL A 101 5.51 13.95 13.59
N ILE A 102 6.31 13.34 14.47
CA ILE A 102 7.64 12.83 14.14
C ILE A 102 7.48 11.40 13.60
N PRO A 103 7.88 11.11 12.34
CA PRO A 103 7.90 9.74 11.84
C PRO A 103 8.81 8.87 12.68
N LEU A 104 8.53 7.57 12.71
CA LEU A 104 9.43 6.62 13.32
C LEU A 104 10.79 6.67 12.62
N THR A 105 11.87 6.66 13.39
CA THR A 105 13.24 6.77 12.87
C THR A 105 13.79 5.43 12.42
N GLU A 106 13.36 4.33 13.05
CA GLU A 106 13.79 2.99 12.68
C GLU A 106 12.77 1.91 13.05
N PHE A 107 12.87 0.79 12.32
CA PHE A 107 12.24 -0.46 12.75
C PHE A 107 13.12 -1.12 13.80
N LEU A 108 12.59 -1.30 15.01
CA LEU A 108 13.30 -2.00 16.08
C LEU A 108 13.57 -3.47 15.68
N PRO A 109 14.82 -3.92 15.72
CA PRO A 109 15.23 -5.21 15.16
C PRO A 109 14.74 -6.45 15.93
N ASP A 110 14.16 -6.27 17.12
CA ASP A 110 13.77 -7.35 18.03
C ASP A 110 12.27 -7.71 18.01
N ASN A 111 11.46 -6.97 17.25
CA ASN A 111 10.03 -7.27 17.14
C ASN A 111 9.76 -8.29 16.01
N ARG A 112 10.34 -9.49 16.15
CA ARG A 112 10.04 -10.64 15.28
C ARG A 112 8.66 -11.21 15.64
N ARG A 113 7.58 -10.57 15.16
CA ARG A 113 6.35 -11.31 14.91
C ARG A 113 6.40 -11.81 13.48
N THR A 114 6.81 -13.06 13.32
CA THR A 114 6.45 -13.81 12.12
C THR A 114 4.93 -13.88 12.09
N GLN A 115 4.31 -13.30 11.07
CA GLN A 115 2.91 -13.57 10.80
C GLN A 115 2.82 -15.07 10.49
N ILE A 116 2.25 -15.85 11.41
CA ILE A 116 1.96 -17.26 11.18
C ILE A 116 0.96 -17.28 10.02
N GLN A 117 1.36 -17.92 8.92
CA GLN A 117 0.51 -18.16 7.75
C GLN A 117 -0.46 -19.30 8.02
#